data_AF-A0A8S3IRI0-F1
#
_entry.id   AF-A0A8S3IRI0-F1
#
_cell.length_a   1.000
_cell.length_b   1.000
_cell.length_c   1.000
_cell.angle_alpha   90.00
_cell.angle_beta   90.00
_cell.angle_gamma   90.00
#
_symmetry.space_group_name_H-M   'P 1'
#
loop_
_entity.id
_entity.type
_entity.pdbx_description
1 polymer ?
#
loop_
_entity_poly.entity_id
_entity_poly.type
_entity_poly.pdbx_seq_one_letter_code
_entity_poly.pdbx_strand_id
1 'polypeptide(L)'
;EFFSNVEHWAQIHDELRLAIERLLSVCDDEHSVVLHNKLLFINRRWKEVIESVHQFKHDESIKKKRDEFYGGRAKLLDTLDRIEREMQDYLPCTMKTLKEQENRLYDAQAELDMFNQTVQVLSKLSQTIARESGEANATAEMNSLLQICFDKLQHVQEY
;
A
#
# COMPACT_ATOMS: atom_id res chain seq x y z
N GLU A 1 5.39 -6.74 16.31
CA GLU A 1 5.29 -6.06 17.61
C GLU A 1 6.63 -5.60 18.16
N PHE A 2 7.66 -6.46 18.27
CA PHE A 2 8.93 -6.08 18.91
C PHE A 2 9.57 -4.82 18.30
N PHE A 3 9.74 -4.74 16.98
CA PHE A 3 10.27 -3.54 16.29
C PHE A 3 9.18 -2.56 15.83
N SER A 4 7.97 -2.63 16.38
CA SER A 4 6.91 -1.69 16.00
C SER A 4 7.31 -0.25 16.36
N ASN A 5 7.99 -0.06 17.49
CA ASN A 5 8.55 1.23 17.92
C ASN A 5 10.06 1.29 17.69
N VAL A 6 10.46 1.64 16.47
CA VAL A 6 11.87 1.75 16.07
C VAL A 6 12.60 2.85 16.85
N GLU A 7 11.92 3.96 17.12
CA GLU A 7 12.49 5.11 17.85
C GLU A 7 12.89 4.73 19.27
N HIS A 8 12.05 3.95 19.95
CA HIS A 8 12.36 3.44 21.29
C HIS A 8 13.64 2.59 21.30
N TRP A 9 13.79 1.68 20.34
CA TRP A 9 15.00 0.85 20.28
C TRP A 9 16.25 1.65 19.89
N ALA A 10 16.10 2.69 19.07
CA ALA A 10 17.19 3.60 18.75
C ALA A 10 17.65 4.38 19.99
N GLN A 11 16.72 4.80 20.85
CA GLN A 11 17.04 5.44 22.13
C GLN A 11 17.79 4.48 23.06
N ILE A 12 17.32 3.24 23.22
CA ILE A 12 18.01 2.22 24.04
C ILE A 12 19.43 1.97 23.52
N HIS A 13 19.60 1.88 22.20
CA HIS A 13 20.93 1.71 21.60
C HIS A 13 21.85 2.89 21.91
N ASP A 14 21.35 4.13 21.82
CA ASP A 14 22.14 5.32 22.12
C ASP A 14 22.50 5.42 23.62
N GLU A 15 21.56 5.11 24.51
CA GLU A 15 21.80 5.04 25.96
C GLU A 15 22.88 4.00 26.29
N LEU A 16 22.82 2.82 25.68
CA LEU A 16 23.82 1.77 25.84
C LEU A 16 25.20 2.20 25.33
N ARG A 17 25.25 2.88 24.18
CA ARG A 17 26.48 3.45 23.62
C ARG A 17 27.10 4.46 24.59
N LEU A 18 26.31 5.41 25.08
CA LEU A 18 26.77 6.43 26.05
C LEU A 18 27.24 5.80 27.36
N ALA A 19 26.55 4.76 27.85
CA ALA A 19 26.98 4.05 29.05
C ALA A 19 28.34 3.36 28.86
N ILE A 20 28.56 2.70 27.71
CA ILE A 20 29.84 2.05 27.41
C ILE A 20 30.95 3.08 27.20
N GLU A 21 30.68 4.20 26.52
CA GLU A 21 31.61 5.32 26.36
C GLU A 21 32.05 5.89 27.72
N ARG A 22 31.13 5.98 28.70
CA ARG A 22 31.46 6.40 30.08
C ARG A 22 32.27 5.35 30.84
N LEU A 23 32.03 4.05 30.63
CA LEU A 23 32.84 3.01 31.27
C LEU A 23 34.26 2.99 30.71
N LEU A 24 34.42 3.20 29.40
CA LEU A 24 35.71 3.31 28.73
C LEU A 24 36.57 4.46 29.25
N SER A 25 35.99 5.53 29.82
CA SER A 25 36.76 6.64 30.39
C SER A 25 37.28 6.39 31.81
N VAL A 26 36.87 5.28 32.45
CA VAL A 26 37.19 4.98 33.86
C VAL A 26 37.88 3.61 34.02
N CYS A 27 37.81 2.72 33.03
CA CYS A 27 38.44 1.40 33.06
C CYS A 27 39.95 1.43 32.74
N ASP A 28 40.67 0.40 33.22
CA ASP A 28 42.05 0.14 32.81
C ASP A 28 42.14 -0.35 31.34
N ASP A 29 43.35 -0.46 30.80
CA ASP A 29 43.58 -0.76 29.38
C ASP A 29 43.04 -2.14 28.96
N GLU A 30 43.16 -3.16 29.82
CA GLU A 30 42.70 -4.52 29.52
C GLU A 30 41.17 -4.59 29.42
N HIS A 31 40.46 -4.00 30.40
CA HIS A 31 38.99 -3.96 30.39
C HIS A 31 38.45 -3.03 29.29
N SER A 32 39.19 -1.97 28.95
CA SER A 32 38.82 -1.04 27.89
C SER A 32 38.80 -1.72 26.51
N VAL A 33 39.76 -2.59 26.21
CA VAL A 33 39.77 -3.37 24.94
C VAL A 33 38.54 -4.28 24.85
N VAL A 34 38.17 -4.95 25.94
CA VAL A 34 36.99 -5.83 25.97
C VAL A 34 35.70 -5.05 25.76
N LEU A 35 35.55 -3.91 26.46
CA LEU A 35 34.38 -3.03 26.32
C LEU A 35 34.26 -2.45 24.91
N HIS A 36 35.38 -2.04 24.30
CA HIS A 36 35.40 -1.54 22.94
C HIS A 36 34.96 -2.61 21.93
N ASN A 37 35.48 -3.84 22.04
CA ASN A 37 35.07 -4.95 21.18
C ASN A 37 33.58 -5.28 21.33
N LYS A 38 33.04 -5.23 22.56
CA LYS A 38 31.60 -5.41 22.81
C LYS A 38 30.76 -4.30 22.17
N LEU A 39 31.19 -3.04 22.29
CA LEU A 39 30.50 -1.90 21.66
C LEU A 39 30.48 -2.04 20.14
N LEU A 40 31.61 -2.38 19.52
CA LEU A 40 31.69 -2.61 18.07
C LEU A 40 30.76 -3.72 17.62
N PHE A 41 30.72 -4.84 18.37
CA PHE A 41 29.82 -5.94 18.07
C PHE A 41 28.35 -5.52 18.15
N ILE A 42 27.96 -4.81 19.20
CA ILE A 42 26.59 -4.32 19.39
C ILE A 42 26.21 -3.33 18.27
N ASN A 43 27.08 -2.38 17.94
CA ASN A 43 26.85 -1.41 16.87
C ASN A 43 26.65 -2.10 15.52
N ARG A 44 27.46 -3.13 15.22
CA ARG A 44 27.32 -3.92 13.99
C ARG A 44 25.97 -4.65 13.96
N ARG A 45 25.62 -5.34 15.05
CA ARG A 45 24.34 -6.08 15.15
C ARG A 45 23.14 -5.14 15.07
N TRP A 46 23.22 -3.98 15.70
CA TRP A 46 22.22 -2.94 15.61
C TRP A 46 22.02 -2.48 14.17
N LYS A 47 23.11 -2.19 13.45
CA LYS A 47 23.06 -1.81 12.04
C LYS A 47 22.38 -2.87 11.16
N GLU A 48 22.76 -4.14 11.31
CA GLU A 48 22.16 -5.24 10.56
C GLU A 48 20.65 -5.36 10.82
N VAL A 49 20.24 -5.21 12.09
CA VAL A 49 18.82 -5.30 12.49
C VAL A 49 18.02 -4.10 12.00
N ILE A 50 18.52 -2.87 12.18
CA ILE A 50 17.77 -1.66 11.83
C ILE A 50 17.55 -1.56 10.31
N GLU A 51 18.56 -1.94 9.51
CA GLU A 51 18.45 -2.04 8.05
C GLU A 51 17.36 -3.04 7.65
N SER A 52 17.35 -4.21 8.29
CA SER A 52 16.33 -5.25 8.05
C SER A 52 14.93 -4.77 8.41
N VAL A 53 14.78 -4.04 9.52
CA VAL A 53 13.49 -3.48 9.96
C VAL A 53 13.00 -2.39 9.00
N HIS A 54 13.89 -1.52 8.52
CA HIS A 54 13.55 -0.51 7.53
C HIS A 54 13.09 -1.16 6.22
N GLN A 55 13.82 -2.17 5.73
CA GLN A 55 13.42 -2.91 4.54
C GLN A 55 12.07 -3.59 4.73
N PHE A 56 11.84 -4.25 5.87
CA PHE A 56 10.56 -4.88 6.16
C PHE A 56 9.39 -3.87 6.14
N LYS A 57 9.55 -2.70 6.77
CA LYS A 57 8.53 -1.64 6.76
C LYS A 57 8.28 -1.09 5.35
N HIS A 58 9.34 -0.96 4.56
CA HIS A 58 9.26 -0.56 3.16
C HIS A 58 8.47 -1.57 2.33
N ASP A 59 8.80 -2.86 2.46
CA ASP A 59 8.10 -3.95 1.77
C ASP A 59 6.63 -4.06 2.19
N GLU A 60 6.33 -3.91 3.48
CA GLU A 60 4.95 -3.89 4.00
C GLU A 60 4.15 -2.71 3.44
N SER A 61 4.78 -1.52 3.37
CA SER A 61 4.17 -0.33 2.75
C SER A 61 3.87 -0.54 1.27
N ILE A 62 4.79 -1.13 0.51
CA ILE A 62 4.56 -1.49 -0.90
C ILE A 62 3.43 -2.51 -1.03
N LYS A 63 3.44 -3.55 -0.20
CA LYS A 63 2.39 -4.58 -0.20
C LYS A 63 1.02 -3.96 0.04
N LYS A 64 0.89 -3.09 1.04
CA LYS A 64 -0.36 -2.38 1.32
C LYS A 64 -0.85 -1.57 0.12
N LYS A 65 0.05 -0.83 -0.56
CA LYS A 65 -0.30 -0.09 -1.79
C LYS A 65 -0.76 -1.03 -2.91
N ARG A 66 -0.16 -2.22 -3.06
CA ARG A 66 -0.62 -3.22 -4.02
C ARG A 66 -2.02 -3.73 -3.67
N ASP A 67 -2.26 -4.05 -2.41
CA ASP A 67 -3.57 -4.52 -1.96
C ASP A 67 -4.65 -3.45 -2.21
N GLU A 68 -4.33 -2.17 -1.94
CA GLU A 68 -5.18 -1.03 -2.28
C GLU A 68 -5.43 -0.91 -3.80
N PHE A 69 -4.39 -1.09 -4.61
CA PHE A 69 -4.51 -1.07 -6.07
C PHE A 69 -5.44 -2.17 -6.59
N TYR A 70 -5.15 -3.43 -6.24
CA TYR A 70 -5.92 -4.57 -6.73
C TYR A 70 -7.34 -4.60 -6.17
N GLY A 71 -7.53 -4.20 -4.90
CA GLY A 71 -8.85 -4.05 -4.30
C GLY A 71 -9.67 -2.94 -4.95
N GLY A 72 -9.06 -1.79 -5.25
CA GLY A 72 -9.73 -0.70 -5.96
C GLY A 72 -10.12 -1.09 -7.39
N ARG A 73 -9.22 -1.77 -8.12
CA ARG A 73 -9.53 -2.31 -9.45
C ARG A 73 -10.67 -3.33 -9.40
N ALA A 74 -10.66 -4.25 -8.45
CA ALA A 74 -11.71 -5.26 -8.31
C ALA A 74 -13.08 -4.59 -8.11
N LYS A 75 -13.15 -3.56 -7.25
CA LYS A 75 -14.37 -2.77 -7.06
C LYS A 75 -14.86 -2.10 -8.34
N LEU A 76 -13.95 -1.54 -9.16
CA LEU A 76 -14.34 -0.95 -10.45
C LEU A 76 -14.98 -1.97 -11.37
N LEU A 77 -14.38 -3.16 -11.49
CA LEU A 77 -14.95 -4.23 -12.29
C LEU A 77 -16.30 -4.70 -11.73
N ASP A 78 -16.40 -4.93 -10.42
CA ASP A 78 -17.65 -5.34 -9.77
C ASP A 78 -18.77 -4.31 -9.96
N THR A 79 -18.46 -3.02 -9.91
CA THR A 79 -19.41 -1.94 -10.22
C THR A 79 -19.88 -2.02 -11.66
N LEU A 80 -18.97 -2.15 -12.63
CA LEU A 80 -19.33 -2.26 -14.05
C LEU A 80 -20.15 -3.54 -14.33
N ASP A 81 -19.75 -4.67 -13.76
CA ASP A 81 -20.47 -5.95 -13.83
C ASP A 81 -21.87 -5.87 -13.22
N ARG A 82 -22.03 -5.08 -12.15
CA ARG A 82 -23.35 -4.81 -11.58
C ARG A 82 -24.17 -3.98 -12.57
N ILE A 83 -23.68 -2.82 -12.99
CA ILE A 83 -24.41 -1.90 -13.89
C ILE A 83 -24.84 -2.62 -15.17
N GLU A 84 -23.94 -3.37 -15.79
CA GLU A 84 -24.23 -4.17 -16.99
C GLU A 84 -25.41 -5.14 -16.77
N ARG A 85 -25.43 -5.86 -15.64
CA ARG A 85 -26.56 -6.74 -15.28
C ARG A 85 -27.85 -5.95 -15.06
N GLU A 86 -27.77 -4.79 -14.40
CA GLU A 86 -28.96 -3.96 -14.15
C GLU A 86 -29.59 -3.46 -15.46
N MET A 87 -28.76 -3.16 -16.47
CA MET A 87 -29.22 -2.73 -17.80
C MET A 87 -29.79 -3.88 -18.64
N GLN A 88 -29.37 -5.13 -18.39
CA GLN A 88 -29.86 -6.32 -19.08
C GLN A 88 -31.13 -6.93 -18.45
N ASP A 89 -31.45 -6.58 -17.20
CA ASP A 89 -32.58 -7.16 -16.46
C ASP A 89 -33.94 -6.74 -17.05
N TYR A 90 -34.81 -7.72 -17.34
CA TYR A 90 -36.19 -7.46 -17.73
C TYR A 90 -37.06 -7.25 -16.49
N LEU A 91 -37.64 -6.05 -16.37
CA LEU A 91 -38.55 -5.74 -15.26
C LEU A 91 -40.01 -5.61 -15.71
N PRO A 92 -40.97 -6.07 -14.89
CA PRO A 92 -42.39 -5.81 -15.12
C PRO A 92 -42.64 -4.30 -15.21
N CYS A 93 -43.46 -3.85 -16.16
CA CYS A 93 -43.78 -2.44 -16.31
C CYS A 93 -44.88 -2.03 -15.31
N THR A 94 -44.47 -1.69 -14.09
CA THR A 94 -45.34 -1.17 -13.02
C THR A 94 -44.79 0.14 -12.49
N MET A 95 -45.63 1.01 -11.91
CA MET A 95 -45.17 2.29 -11.37
C MET A 95 -44.08 2.12 -10.29
N LYS A 96 -44.19 1.05 -9.47
CA LYS A 96 -43.21 0.74 -8.43
C LYS A 96 -41.86 0.37 -9.03
N THR A 97 -41.85 -0.60 -9.95
CA THR A 97 -40.62 -1.09 -10.59
C THR A 97 -39.95 -0.02 -11.44
N LEU A 98 -40.72 0.84 -12.12
CA LEU A 98 -40.17 1.99 -12.86
C LEU A 98 -39.43 2.96 -11.94
N LYS A 99 -40.01 3.29 -10.78
CA LYS A 99 -39.37 4.20 -9.81
C LYS A 99 -38.13 3.59 -9.15
N GLU A 100 -38.15 2.28 -8.89
CA GLU A 100 -36.98 1.55 -8.41
C GLU A 100 -35.86 1.55 -9.45
N GLN A 101 -36.18 1.37 -10.75
CA GLN A 101 -35.19 1.48 -11.82
C GLN A 101 -34.65 2.89 -12.00
N GLU A 102 -35.49 3.91 -11.92
CA GLU A 102 -35.06 5.31 -11.98
C GLU A 102 -33.99 5.61 -10.91
N ASN A 103 -34.22 5.19 -9.67
CA ASN A 103 -33.23 5.35 -8.60
C ASN A 103 -31.92 4.59 -8.88
N ARG A 104 -32.01 3.35 -9.35
CA ARG A 104 -30.82 2.55 -9.71
C ARG A 104 -29.99 3.22 -10.80
N LEU A 105 -30.64 3.79 -11.82
CA LEU A 105 -29.96 4.52 -12.88
C LEU A 105 -29.27 5.79 -12.37
N TYR A 106 -29.89 6.52 -11.44
CA TYR A 106 -29.24 7.66 -10.79
C TYR A 106 -28.01 7.23 -9.97
N ASP A 107 -28.11 6.16 -9.21
CA ASP A 107 -26.99 5.61 -8.43
C ASP A 107 -25.86 5.13 -9.34
N ALA A 108 -26.19 4.39 -10.40
CA ALA A 108 -25.24 3.92 -11.40
C ALA A 108 -24.52 5.09 -12.09
N GLN A 109 -25.24 6.14 -12.48
CA GLN A 109 -24.65 7.33 -13.09
C GLN A 109 -23.65 8.01 -12.13
N ALA A 110 -24.00 8.16 -10.85
CA ALA A 110 -23.12 8.75 -9.86
C ALA A 110 -21.82 7.93 -9.68
N GLU A 111 -21.91 6.60 -9.72
CA GLU A 111 -20.75 5.71 -9.65
C GLU A 111 -19.87 5.77 -10.90
N LEU A 112 -20.48 5.88 -12.09
CA LEU A 112 -19.78 6.09 -13.36
C LEU A 112 -19.03 7.43 -13.38
N ASP A 113 -19.62 8.49 -12.82
CA ASP A 113 -18.95 9.78 -12.70
C ASP A 113 -17.68 9.70 -11.82
N MET A 114 -17.73 8.86 -10.77
CA MET A 114 -16.60 8.60 -9.87
C MET A 114 -15.54 7.63 -10.44
N PHE A 115 -15.87 6.91 -11.53
CA PHE A 115 -14.99 5.91 -12.13
C PHE A 115 -13.64 6.52 -12.56
N ASN A 116 -13.69 7.60 -13.34
CA ASN A 116 -12.49 8.26 -13.86
C ASN A 116 -11.58 8.78 -12.75
N GLN A 117 -12.16 9.31 -11.67
CA GLN A 117 -11.41 9.74 -10.50
C GLN A 117 -10.71 8.55 -9.82
N THR A 118 -11.43 7.44 -9.66
CA THR A 118 -10.88 6.22 -9.04
C THR A 118 -9.74 5.65 -9.87
N VAL A 119 -9.90 5.56 -11.19
CA VAL A 119 -8.84 5.10 -12.10
C VAL A 119 -7.62 6.03 -12.04
N GLN A 120 -7.81 7.35 -11.96
CA GLN A 120 -6.71 8.28 -11.83
C GLN A 120 -5.92 8.07 -10.52
N VAL A 121 -6.61 7.78 -9.42
CA VAL A 121 -5.97 7.44 -8.13
C VAL A 121 -5.18 6.13 -8.26
N LEU A 122 -5.75 5.10 -8.87
CA LEU A 122 -5.09 3.81 -9.08
C LEU A 122 -3.87 3.92 -10.01
N SER A 123 -3.95 4.75 -11.04
CA SER A 123 -2.82 5.04 -11.94
C SER A 123 -1.67 5.77 -11.23
N LYS A 124 -1.97 6.71 -10.32
CA LYS A 124 -0.92 7.33 -9.47
C LYS A 124 -0.33 6.33 -8.48
N LEU A 125 -1.15 5.41 -7.97
CA LEU A 125 -0.72 4.36 -7.05
C LEU A 125 0.23 3.38 -7.75
N SER A 126 -0.04 3.01 -9.01
CA SER A 126 0.87 2.15 -9.79
C SER A 126 2.23 2.78 -10.03
N GLN A 127 2.28 4.08 -10.35
CA GLN A 127 3.53 4.84 -10.49
C GLN A 127 4.32 4.89 -9.17
N THR A 128 3.61 5.08 -8.06
CA THR A 128 4.23 5.11 -6.73
C THR A 128 4.82 3.75 -6.37
N ILE A 129 4.08 2.67 -6.62
CA ILE A 129 4.56 1.29 -6.40
C ILE A 129 5.82 1.04 -7.22
N ALA A 130 5.81 1.29 -8.53
CA ALA A 130 6.97 1.05 -9.38
C ALA A 130 8.23 1.83 -8.95
N ARG A 131 8.04 3.09 -8.55
CA ARG A 131 9.13 3.94 -8.06
C ARG A 131 9.72 3.41 -6.75
N GLU A 132 8.87 2.98 -5.81
CA GLU A 132 9.30 2.54 -4.48
C GLU A 132 9.80 1.09 -4.47
N SER A 133 9.25 0.21 -5.30
CA SER A 133 9.69 -1.19 -5.43
C SER A 133 10.90 -1.35 -6.34
N GLY A 134 11.19 -0.37 -7.20
CA GLY A 134 12.23 -0.46 -8.23
C GLY A 134 11.84 -1.34 -9.43
N GLU A 135 10.58 -1.76 -9.52
CA GLU A 135 10.08 -2.59 -10.61
C GLU A 135 9.72 -1.75 -11.83
N ALA A 136 10.60 -1.75 -12.84
CA ALA A 136 10.45 -0.96 -14.05
C ALA A 136 9.12 -1.20 -14.79
N ASN A 137 8.60 -2.44 -14.75
CA ASN A 137 7.41 -2.84 -15.51
C ASN A 137 6.09 -2.72 -14.72
N ALA A 138 6.14 -2.52 -13.40
CA ALA A 138 4.93 -2.58 -12.55
C ALA A 138 3.88 -1.54 -12.97
N THR A 139 4.29 -0.32 -13.34
CA THR A 139 3.37 0.71 -13.85
C THR A 139 2.66 0.26 -15.12
N ALA A 140 3.39 -0.32 -16.07
CA ALA A 140 2.85 -0.73 -17.36
C ALA A 140 1.88 -1.90 -17.21
N GLU A 141 2.24 -2.89 -16.41
CA GLU A 141 1.39 -4.05 -16.09
C GLU A 141 0.11 -3.62 -15.35
N MET A 142 0.22 -2.73 -14.36
CA MET A 142 -0.95 -2.25 -13.63
C MET A 142 -1.86 -1.38 -14.52
N ASN A 143 -1.29 -0.55 -15.38
CA ASN A 143 -2.07 0.27 -16.30
C ASN A 143 -2.78 -0.57 -17.37
N SER A 144 -2.18 -1.67 -17.83
CA SER A 144 -2.88 -2.60 -18.75
C SER A 144 -4.08 -3.26 -18.08
N LEU A 145 -4.00 -3.55 -16.77
CA LEU A 145 -5.14 -4.03 -15.99
C LEU A 145 -6.24 -2.98 -15.81
N LEU A 146 -5.89 -1.69 -15.74
CA LEU A 146 -6.86 -0.59 -15.74
C LEU A 146 -7.50 -0.40 -17.11
N GLN A 147 -6.79 -0.68 -18.20
CA GLN A 147 -7.34 -0.62 -19.56
C GLN A 147 -8.53 -1.57 -19.72
N ILE A 148 -8.48 -2.78 -19.14
CA ILE A 148 -9.61 -3.71 -19.13
C ILE A 148 -10.88 -3.07 -18.50
N CYS A 149 -10.69 -2.24 -17.48
CA CYS A 149 -11.82 -1.54 -16.84
C CYS A 149 -12.38 -0.45 -17.76
N PHE A 150 -11.53 0.25 -18.52
CA PHE A 150 -11.98 1.22 -19.52
C PHE A 150 -12.73 0.57 -20.68
N ASP A 151 -12.24 -0.55 -21.19
CA ASP A 151 -12.88 -1.26 -22.28
C ASP A 151 -14.29 -1.73 -21.87
N LYS A 152 -14.42 -2.19 -20.62
CA LYS A 152 -15.73 -2.55 -20.06
C LYS A 152 -16.63 -1.35 -19.78
N LEU A 153 -16.07 -0.24 -19.31
CA LEU A 153 -16.83 1.00 -19.16
C LEU A 153 -17.45 1.43 -20.50
N GLN A 154 -16.66 1.40 -21.58
CA GLN A 154 -17.14 1.75 -22.91
C GLN A 154 -18.31 0.85 -23.33
N HIS A 155 -18.21 -0.46 -23.11
CA HIS A 155 -19.30 -1.39 -23.37
C HIS A 155 -20.58 -1.06 -22.56
N VAL A 156 -20.43 -0.73 -21.27
CA VAL A 156 -21.57 -0.34 -20.42
C VAL A 156 -22.22 0.96 -20.89
N GLN A 157 -21.44 1.90 -21.42
CA GLN A 157 -21.94 3.18 -21.95
C GLN A 157 -22.66 3.07 -23.31
N GLU A 158 -22.57 1.91 -23.99
CA GLU A 158 -23.23 1.67 -25.27
C GLU A 158 -24.68 1.16 -25.12
N TYR A 159 -25.12 0.81 -23.90
CA TYR A 159 -26.52 0.49 -23.56
C TYR A 159 -27.40 1.75 -23.47
#